data_AF-A0A3B0CHG9-F1
#
_entry.id   AF-A0A3B0CHG9-F1
#
_cell.length_a   1.000
_cell.length_b   1.000
_cell.length_c   1.000
_cell.angle_alpha   90.00
_cell.angle_beta   90.00
_cell.angle_gamma   90.00
#
_symmetry.space_group_name_H-M   'P 1'
#
loop_
_entity.id
_entity.type
_entity.pdbx_description
1 polymer ?
#
loop_
_entity_poly.entity_id
_entity_poly.type
_entity_poly.pdbx_seq_one_letter_code
_entity_poly.pdbx_strand_id
1 'polypeptide(L)'
;MSATSKRSGSRTRLEQLIQTLRDEIVSGARAEGAYIPSELTLCEQFGLSKKTVRKGLDVLVNEGLLEKVPRIGARVTGAASSEPIVITFGYYPKLVREIRLQHMIESFNKLHGSIRVQAIPISHHYDQTLNTRRLQDDSLDVVTINAHDIEYFTQADDGTCPLEPLAPVGGIYPFLEQPFRADGGGLYALPFVFTPVILCYNKEHFHEKELPEPDSSWTWEDLRQAGHALSNGANRFGFYFHLPSGNRWPIFLLQNNVAFRTDGQGGYILNVPEAKEALRLCRDLVRDPKLFPVYLSENDSDAHALFLNRKVSMILCTYDSLNDFSSAPFVYDIAPIPSLREPKTLLGAIALAIPAHSAKKPEAKLFIDYMLSYQNQMDIRLNTLSIPSLKRAAEWVGDGEADRVLNRPYRFHMYRDIIPSFRFASELRLPTDHLLQMGQELKLYWSQLEDLDTILDQLEQKLSAPASKSQA
;
A
#
# COMPACT_ATOMS: atom_id res chain seq x y z
N MET A 1 -23.56 5.55 30.25
CA MET A 1 -23.57 6.04 28.85
C MET A 1 -23.17 7.53 28.68
N SER A 2 -22.41 8.17 29.58
CA SER A 2 -22.33 9.65 29.64
C SER A 2 -21.05 10.31 29.10
N ALA A 3 -19.89 9.62 29.08
CA ALA A 3 -18.61 10.26 28.76
C ALA A 3 -18.23 10.24 27.27
N THR A 4 -18.52 9.14 26.57
CA THR A 4 -18.10 8.93 25.16
C THR A 4 -18.90 9.78 24.17
N SER A 5 -20.20 9.94 24.41
CA SER A 5 -21.10 10.80 23.62
C SER A 5 -20.75 12.30 23.77
N LYS A 6 -20.47 12.77 25.00
CA LYS A 6 -20.04 14.15 25.26
C LYS A 6 -18.70 14.49 24.58
N ARG A 7 -17.76 13.54 24.56
CA ARG A 7 -16.44 13.74 23.92
C ARG A 7 -16.54 13.79 22.39
N SER A 8 -17.43 13.01 21.80
CA SER A 8 -17.75 13.08 20.36
C SER A 8 -18.35 14.44 19.99
N GLY A 9 -19.40 14.88 20.71
CA GLY A 9 -20.06 16.16 20.44
C GLY A 9 -19.21 17.40 20.67
N SER A 10 -18.19 17.36 21.54
CA SER A 10 -17.25 18.47 21.69
C SER A 10 -16.23 18.54 20.55
N ARG A 11 -15.87 17.42 19.93
CA ARG A 11 -14.93 17.38 18.80
C ARG A 11 -15.57 17.97 17.54
N THR A 12 -16.82 17.58 17.27
CA THR A 12 -17.61 18.13 16.16
C THR A 12 -17.80 19.65 16.29
N ARG A 13 -18.06 20.16 17.50
CA ARG A 13 -18.20 21.60 17.75
C ARG A 13 -16.89 22.38 17.59
N LEU A 14 -15.74 21.76 17.93
CA LEU A 14 -14.43 22.36 17.68
C LEU A 14 -14.14 22.45 16.17
N GLU A 15 -14.42 21.38 15.42
CA GLU A 15 -14.28 21.37 13.97
C GLU A 15 -15.19 22.44 13.32
N GLN A 16 -16.42 22.59 13.83
CA GLN A 16 -17.35 23.63 13.37
C GLN A 16 -16.86 25.06 13.67
N LEU A 17 -16.30 25.32 14.86
CA LEU A 17 -15.67 26.61 15.22
C LEU A 17 -14.56 26.95 14.22
N ILE A 18 -13.63 26.01 14.00
CA ILE A 18 -12.48 26.21 13.12
C ILE A 18 -12.96 26.49 11.69
N GLN A 19 -13.88 25.67 11.17
CA GLN A 19 -14.37 25.82 9.80
C GLN A 19 -15.13 27.14 9.61
N THR A 20 -15.99 27.53 10.56
CA THR A 20 -16.75 28.78 10.47
C THR A 20 -15.82 29.99 10.40
N LEU A 21 -14.84 30.08 11.31
CA LEU A 21 -13.89 31.20 11.32
C LEU A 21 -12.99 31.19 10.08
N ARG A 22 -12.57 30.00 9.61
CA ARG A 22 -11.79 29.86 8.38
C ARG A 22 -12.58 30.37 7.17
N ASP A 23 -13.84 29.94 7.01
CA ASP A 23 -14.70 30.35 5.90
C ASP A 23 -14.95 31.86 5.92
N GLU A 24 -15.19 32.44 7.10
CA GLU A 24 -15.37 33.90 7.26
C GLU A 24 -14.12 34.70 6.85
N ILE A 25 -12.93 34.19 7.18
CA ILE A 25 -11.66 34.85 6.83
C ILE A 25 -11.37 34.69 5.33
N VAL A 26 -11.50 33.47 4.79
CA VAL A 26 -11.20 33.15 3.38
C VAL A 26 -12.21 33.80 2.43
N SER A 27 -13.49 33.87 2.79
CA SER A 27 -14.52 34.54 1.98
C SER A 27 -14.42 36.07 2.01
N GLY A 28 -13.55 36.64 2.85
CA GLY A 28 -13.45 38.07 3.08
C GLY A 28 -14.60 38.65 3.92
N ALA A 29 -15.51 37.82 4.46
CA ALA A 29 -16.54 38.27 5.40
C ALA A 29 -15.93 38.88 6.67
N ARG A 30 -14.71 38.47 7.03
CA ARG A 30 -13.82 39.20 7.94
C ARG A 30 -12.62 39.74 7.19
N ALA A 31 -12.52 41.06 7.13
CA ALA A 31 -11.40 41.75 6.49
C ALA A 31 -10.09 41.53 7.25
N GLU A 32 -8.97 41.66 6.53
CA GLU A 32 -7.64 41.78 7.12
C GLU A 32 -7.62 42.85 8.22
N GLY A 33 -6.91 42.56 9.31
CA GLY A 33 -6.78 43.45 10.45
C GLY A 33 -8.02 43.48 11.36
N ALA A 34 -9.13 42.82 10.97
CA ALA A 34 -10.30 42.70 11.83
C ALA A 34 -10.02 41.78 13.02
N TYR A 35 -10.60 42.08 14.18
CA TYR A 35 -10.53 41.20 15.33
C TYR A 35 -11.62 40.13 15.28
N ILE A 36 -11.28 38.91 15.68
CA ILE A 36 -12.29 37.87 15.89
C ILE A 36 -13.01 38.06 17.23
N PRO A 37 -14.19 37.43 17.43
CA PRO A 37 -14.89 37.49 18.70
C PRO A 37 -14.01 36.99 19.86
N SER A 38 -14.24 37.53 21.06
CA SER A 38 -13.47 37.16 22.24
C SER A 38 -13.58 35.65 22.55
N GLU A 39 -12.58 35.09 23.24
CA GLU A 39 -12.64 33.68 23.67
C GLU A 39 -13.94 33.36 24.43
N LEU A 40 -14.45 34.31 25.21
CA LEU A 40 -15.69 34.17 25.96
C LEU A 40 -16.90 34.05 25.02
N THR A 41 -16.98 34.95 24.02
CA THR A 41 -18.04 34.94 23.01
C THR A 41 -18.04 33.66 22.19
N LEU A 42 -16.86 33.16 21.80
CA LEU A 42 -16.71 31.90 21.08
C LEU A 42 -17.08 30.69 21.95
N CYS A 43 -16.81 30.74 23.26
CA CYS A 43 -17.25 29.69 24.19
C CYS A 43 -18.78 29.59 24.23
N GLU A 44 -19.47 30.75 24.26
CA GLU A 44 -20.93 30.83 24.27
C GLU A 44 -21.54 30.39 22.94
N GLN A 45 -21.03 30.91 21.82
CA GLN A 45 -21.54 30.60 20.48
C GLN A 45 -21.46 29.11 20.13
N PHE A 46 -20.35 28.46 20.46
CA PHE A 46 -20.09 27.07 20.07
C PHE A 46 -20.28 26.07 21.21
N GLY A 47 -20.67 26.54 22.41
CA GLY A 47 -20.83 25.70 23.60
C GLY A 47 -19.55 24.93 23.94
N LEU A 48 -18.40 25.62 23.90
CA LEU A 48 -17.06 25.06 24.10
C LEU A 48 -16.40 25.63 25.36
N SER A 49 -15.43 24.89 25.92
CA SER A 49 -14.58 25.42 26.99
C SER A 49 -13.53 26.39 26.45
N LYS A 50 -13.06 27.35 27.26
CA LYS A 50 -11.96 28.28 26.87
C LYS A 50 -10.72 27.55 26.37
N LYS A 51 -10.37 26.41 26.99
CA LYS A 51 -9.23 25.59 26.57
C LYS A 51 -9.44 25.01 25.17
N THR A 52 -10.66 24.63 24.83
CA THR A 52 -11.02 24.08 23.51
C THR A 52 -11.06 25.17 22.45
N VAL A 53 -11.62 26.34 22.76
CA VAL A 53 -11.58 27.52 21.87
C VAL A 53 -10.14 27.92 21.58
N ARG A 54 -9.29 28.02 22.60
CA ARG A 54 -7.84 28.32 22.41
C ARG A 54 -7.17 27.35 21.46
N LYS A 55 -7.43 26.05 21.60
CA LYS A 55 -6.91 25.05 20.66
C LYS A 55 -7.36 25.29 19.23
N GLY A 56 -8.63 25.67 19.01
CA GLY A 56 -9.13 26.01 17.67
C GLY A 56 -8.50 27.28 17.12
N LEU A 57 -8.29 28.29 17.96
CA LEU A 57 -7.58 29.51 17.56
C LEU A 57 -6.10 29.24 17.28
N ASP A 58 -5.44 28.36 18.05
CA ASP A 58 -4.06 27.95 17.79
C ASP A 58 -3.92 27.27 16.43
N VAL A 59 -4.91 26.48 16.00
CA VAL A 59 -4.96 25.91 14.65
C VAL A 59 -4.99 27.01 13.59
N LEU A 60 -5.89 28.00 13.73
CA LEU A 60 -6.00 29.12 12.78
C LEU A 60 -4.78 30.06 12.80
N VAL A 61 -4.10 30.19 13.95
CA VAL A 61 -2.83 30.92 14.06
C VAL A 61 -1.71 30.17 13.35
N ASN A 62 -1.62 28.85 13.54
CA ASN A 62 -0.64 28.02 12.85
C ASN A 62 -0.90 27.97 11.33
N GLU A 63 -2.16 28.12 10.90
CA GLU A 63 -2.56 28.27 9.50
C GLU A 63 -2.25 29.66 8.92
N GLY A 64 -1.77 30.61 9.73
CA GLY A 64 -1.46 31.96 9.29
C GLY A 64 -2.69 32.82 9.00
N LEU A 65 -3.88 32.40 9.43
CA LEU A 65 -5.15 33.12 9.27
C LEU A 65 -5.42 34.09 10.43
N LEU A 66 -4.76 33.87 11.57
CA LEU A 66 -4.83 34.73 12.74
C LEU A 66 -3.45 35.02 13.31
N GLU A 67 -3.30 36.17 13.96
CA GLU A 67 -2.20 36.44 14.88
C GLU A 67 -2.74 36.78 16.27
N LYS A 68 -1.96 36.45 17.31
CA LYS A 68 -2.29 36.82 18.69
C LYS A 68 -1.71 38.18 19.02
N VAL A 69 -2.59 39.14 19.31
CA VAL A 69 -2.22 40.46 19.81
C VAL A 69 -2.29 40.47 21.34
N PRO A 70 -1.16 40.64 22.05
CA PRO A 70 -1.14 40.61 23.52
C PRO A 70 -2.15 41.58 24.12
N ARG A 71 -2.95 41.09 25.08
CA ARG A 71 -3.99 41.84 25.82
C ARG A 71 -5.17 42.38 24.99
N ILE A 72 -5.26 42.06 23.69
CA ILE A 72 -6.32 42.57 22.80
C ILE A 72 -7.16 41.43 22.20
N GLY A 73 -6.53 40.31 21.80
CA GLY A 73 -7.25 39.17 21.23
C GLY A 73 -6.53 38.59 20.02
N ALA A 74 -7.25 37.85 19.17
CA ALA A 74 -6.73 37.39 17.88
C ALA A 74 -7.22 38.30 16.75
N ARG A 75 -6.31 38.65 15.85
CA ARG A 75 -6.56 39.52 14.70
C ARG A 75 -6.41 38.68 13.43
N VAL A 76 -7.30 38.91 12.46
CA VAL A 76 -7.20 38.35 11.12
C VAL A 76 -5.94 38.91 10.48
N THR A 77 -4.95 38.05 10.31
CA THR A 77 -3.87 38.33 9.37
C THR A 77 -4.49 38.27 8.00
N GLY A 78 -4.30 39.31 7.19
CA GLY A 78 -4.81 39.28 5.84
C GLY A 78 -4.40 37.98 5.21
N ALA A 79 -5.33 37.35 4.49
CA ALA A 79 -4.95 36.29 3.60
C ALA A 79 -3.79 36.85 2.80
N ALA A 80 -2.58 36.34 3.07
CA ALA A 80 -1.52 36.58 2.17
C ALA A 80 -2.12 36.14 0.83
N SER A 81 -2.20 37.07 -0.11
CA SER A 81 -2.07 36.71 -1.51
C SER A 81 -0.65 36.18 -1.76
N SER A 82 -0.10 35.38 -0.84
CA SER A 82 0.95 34.45 -1.14
C SER A 82 0.27 33.37 -1.95
N GLU A 83 0.77 33.15 -3.14
CA GLU A 83 0.44 31.96 -3.90
C GLU A 83 0.45 30.74 -2.95
N PRO A 84 -0.54 29.85 -3.04
CA PRO A 84 -0.61 28.69 -2.16
C PRO A 84 0.70 27.93 -2.24
N ILE A 85 1.20 27.46 -1.10
CA ILE A 85 2.41 26.64 -1.07
C ILE A 85 2.09 25.36 -1.85
N VAL A 86 2.74 25.20 -3.00
CA VAL A 86 2.57 24.00 -3.83
C VAL A 86 3.49 22.91 -3.28
N ILE A 87 2.93 21.78 -2.84
CA ILE A 87 3.71 20.57 -2.56
C ILE A 87 3.58 19.58 -3.71
N THR A 88 4.68 18.95 -4.11
CA THR A 88 4.68 17.92 -5.17
C THR A 88 4.57 16.54 -4.54
N PHE A 89 3.53 15.79 -4.90
CA PHE A 89 3.31 14.42 -4.43
C PHE A 89 3.59 13.41 -5.56
N GLY A 90 4.69 12.68 -5.43
CA GLY A 90 5.01 11.54 -6.29
C GLY A 90 4.23 10.29 -5.85
N TYR A 91 3.40 9.75 -6.74
CA TYR A 91 2.51 8.63 -6.39
C TYR A 91 2.48 7.52 -7.45
N TYR A 92 2.31 6.27 -7.03
CA TYR A 92 2.08 5.17 -7.95
C TYR A 92 0.71 5.31 -8.66
N PRO A 93 0.64 5.29 -10.00
CA PRO A 93 -0.60 5.51 -10.77
C PRO A 93 -1.81 4.70 -10.29
N LYS A 94 -1.59 3.45 -9.88
CA LYS A 94 -2.63 2.54 -9.37
C LYS A 94 -3.40 3.09 -8.17
N LEU A 95 -2.77 3.93 -7.35
CA LEU A 95 -3.42 4.56 -6.18
C LEU A 95 -4.63 5.42 -6.56
N VAL A 96 -4.70 5.94 -7.79
CA VAL A 96 -5.88 6.67 -8.27
C VAL A 96 -7.15 5.85 -8.09
N ARG A 97 -7.10 4.55 -8.39
CA ARG A 97 -8.23 3.63 -8.24
C ARG A 97 -8.23 2.95 -6.87
N GLU A 98 -7.08 2.49 -6.39
CA GLU A 98 -6.99 1.70 -5.15
C GLU A 98 -7.44 2.47 -3.90
N ILE A 99 -7.28 3.78 -3.87
CA ILE A 99 -7.59 4.62 -2.69
C ILE A 99 -8.44 5.86 -3.03
N ARG A 100 -8.91 6.00 -4.28
CA ARG A 100 -9.60 7.21 -4.76
C ARG A 100 -8.74 8.47 -4.59
N LEU A 101 -7.46 8.39 -4.94
CA LEU A 101 -6.46 9.43 -4.64
C LEU A 101 -6.88 10.85 -5.07
N GLN A 102 -7.47 10.99 -6.26
CA GLN A 102 -7.90 12.31 -6.76
C GLN A 102 -8.94 12.96 -5.85
N HIS A 103 -9.90 12.15 -5.35
CA HIS A 103 -10.90 12.63 -4.41
C HIS A 103 -10.28 13.12 -3.09
N MET A 104 -9.26 12.41 -2.59
CA MET A 104 -8.53 12.81 -1.38
C MET A 104 -7.76 14.11 -1.60
N ILE A 105 -7.05 14.25 -2.73
CA ILE A 105 -6.29 15.45 -3.07
C ILE A 105 -7.23 16.66 -3.23
N GLU A 106 -8.34 16.51 -3.95
CA GLU A 106 -9.34 17.57 -4.11
C GLU A 106 -9.91 18.01 -2.77
N SER A 107 -10.19 17.06 -1.88
CA SER A 107 -10.72 17.33 -0.55
C SER A 107 -9.69 18.00 0.36
N PHE A 108 -8.41 17.61 0.28
CA PHE A 108 -7.32 18.29 0.97
C PHE A 108 -7.18 19.73 0.51
N ASN A 109 -7.11 19.96 -0.81
CA ASN A 109 -6.96 21.29 -1.38
C ASN A 109 -8.13 22.23 -1.05
N LYS A 110 -9.34 21.69 -0.86
CA LYS A 110 -10.50 22.46 -0.39
C LYS A 110 -10.42 22.79 1.09
N LEU A 111 -9.93 21.86 1.91
CA LEU A 111 -9.80 22.03 3.36
C LEU A 111 -8.64 22.95 3.75
N HIS A 112 -7.56 22.94 2.97
CA HIS A 112 -6.32 23.66 3.21
C HIS A 112 -6.04 24.68 2.10
N GLY A 113 -6.76 25.81 2.10
CA GLY A 113 -6.66 26.82 1.04
C GLY A 113 -5.26 27.45 0.86
N SER A 114 -4.38 27.35 1.86
CA SER A 114 -2.99 27.82 1.81
C SER A 114 -2.00 26.83 1.20
N ILE A 115 -2.40 25.58 0.96
CA ILE A 115 -1.54 24.52 0.42
C ILE A 115 -2.20 23.88 -0.80
N ARG A 116 -1.44 23.72 -1.88
CA ARG A 116 -1.89 23.01 -3.08
C ARG A 116 -1.05 21.76 -3.30
N VAL A 117 -1.69 20.61 -3.42
CA VAL A 117 -1.02 19.36 -3.79
C VAL A 117 -1.01 19.22 -5.30
N GLN A 118 0.18 19.20 -5.89
CA GLN A 118 0.42 18.82 -7.27
C GLN A 118 0.87 17.36 -7.31
N ALA A 119 0.02 16.47 -7.78
CA ALA A 119 0.34 15.05 -7.84
C ALA A 119 0.97 14.69 -9.18
N ILE A 120 2.14 14.05 -9.15
CA ILE A 120 2.83 13.54 -10.33
C ILE A 120 2.90 12.01 -10.28
N PRO A 121 2.45 11.31 -11.35
CA PRO A 121 2.57 9.87 -11.40
C PRO A 121 4.05 9.51 -11.47
N ILE A 122 4.48 8.59 -10.61
CA ILE A 122 5.81 8.00 -10.67
C ILE A 122 5.68 6.54 -11.11
N SER A 123 6.36 6.21 -12.19
CA SER A 123 6.47 4.83 -12.64
C SER A 123 7.23 4.03 -11.59
N HIS A 124 6.70 2.85 -11.24
CA HIS A 124 7.48 1.86 -10.51
C HIS A 124 8.50 1.28 -11.48
N HIS A 125 9.78 1.46 -11.18
CA HIS A 125 10.85 0.87 -11.96
C HIS A 125 11.53 -0.21 -11.14
N TYR A 126 11.78 -1.35 -11.76
CA TYR A 126 12.61 -2.42 -11.20
C TYR A 126 14.11 -2.08 -11.25
N ASP A 127 14.46 -0.86 -11.65
CA ASP A 127 15.82 -0.35 -11.80
C ASP A 127 16.16 0.55 -10.61
N GLN A 128 17.18 0.13 -9.84
CA GLN A 128 17.70 0.84 -8.67
C GLN A 128 18.15 2.27 -9.02
N THR A 129 18.81 2.47 -10.15
CA THR A 129 19.32 3.79 -10.57
C THR A 129 18.17 4.75 -10.83
N LEU A 130 17.08 4.27 -11.44
CA LEU A 130 15.90 5.09 -11.70
C LEU A 130 15.15 5.43 -10.41
N ASN A 131 15.03 4.49 -9.47
CA ASN A 131 14.41 4.74 -8.16
C ASN A 131 15.23 5.70 -7.29
N THR A 132 16.56 5.59 -7.30
CA THR A 132 17.45 6.52 -6.58
C THR A 132 17.43 7.91 -7.21
N ARG A 133 17.53 8.02 -8.54
CA ARG A 133 17.40 9.31 -9.25
C ARG A 133 16.04 9.97 -9.02
N ARG A 134 14.98 9.18 -8.85
CA ARG A 134 13.65 9.69 -8.50
C ARG A 134 13.62 10.39 -7.15
N LEU A 135 14.36 9.89 -6.15
CA LEU A 135 14.49 10.59 -4.87
C LEU A 135 15.41 11.80 -4.92
N GLN A 136 16.37 11.80 -5.85
CA GLN A 136 17.22 12.96 -6.13
C GLN A 136 16.51 14.02 -6.99
N ASP A 137 15.25 13.78 -7.37
CA ASP A 137 14.40 14.82 -7.93
C ASP A 137 14.07 15.83 -6.82
N ASP A 138 14.81 16.94 -6.85
CA ASP A 138 14.66 18.06 -5.91
C ASP A 138 13.24 18.66 -5.91
N SER A 139 12.38 18.29 -6.85
CA SER A 139 11.00 18.78 -6.94
C SER A 139 9.99 18.03 -6.05
N LEU A 140 10.31 16.84 -5.53
CA LEU A 140 9.39 16.00 -4.75
C LEU A 140 9.35 16.40 -3.26
N ASP A 141 8.14 16.61 -2.73
CA ASP A 141 7.90 16.95 -1.32
C ASP A 141 7.30 15.77 -0.53
N VAL A 142 6.52 14.92 -1.19
CA VAL A 142 5.97 13.68 -0.64
C VAL A 142 6.10 12.57 -1.67
N VAL A 143 6.46 11.36 -1.26
CA VAL A 143 6.62 10.21 -2.15
C VAL A 143 6.00 8.94 -1.58
N THR A 144 5.44 8.11 -2.47
CA THR A 144 5.03 6.75 -2.11
C THR A 144 6.19 5.76 -2.24
N ILE A 145 6.37 4.91 -1.24
CA ILE A 145 7.42 3.88 -1.19
C ILE A 145 6.78 2.52 -0.95
N ASN A 146 7.19 1.50 -1.69
CA ASN A 146 6.77 0.13 -1.37
C ASN A 146 7.72 -0.49 -0.34
N ALA A 147 7.21 -1.37 0.50
CA ALA A 147 8.02 -2.12 1.45
C ALA A 147 9.15 -2.94 0.79
N HIS A 148 8.97 -3.42 -0.44
CA HIS A 148 10.04 -4.12 -1.17
C HIS A 148 11.11 -3.19 -1.74
N ASP A 149 10.80 -1.90 -1.91
CA ASP A 149 11.75 -0.94 -2.48
C ASP A 149 12.54 -0.20 -1.39
N ILE A 150 12.13 -0.27 -0.11
CA ILE A 150 12.63 0.59 0.99
C ILE A 150 14.15 0.58 1.17
N GLU A 151 14.82 -0.53 0.87
CA GLU A 151 16.28 -0.66 0.95
C GLU A 151 16.99 0.37 0.05
N TYR A 152 16.39 0.74 -1.09
CA TYR A 152 16.91 1.80 -1.96
C TYR A 152 16.76 3.21 -1.37
N PHE A 153 15.94 3.36 -0.33
CA PHE A 153 15.55 4.66 0.23
C PHE A 153 16.11 4.87 1.64
N THR A 154 16.83 3.89 2.21
CA THR A 154 17.40 3.99 3.56
C THR A 154 18.92 3.93 3.59
N GLN A 155 19.57 3.53 2.48
CA GLN A 155 21.03 3.51 2.34
C GLN A 155 21.45 4.28 1.08
N ALA A 156 21.90 5.53 1.25
CA ALA A 156 22.64 6.21 0.20
C ALA A 156 24.10 5.73 0.14
N ASP A 157 24.76 5.91 -1.01
CA ASP A 157 26.16 5.54 -1.21
C ASP A 157 27.13 6.22 -0.21
N ASP A 158 26.72 7.35 0.36
CA ASP A 158 27.46 8.12 1.36
C ASP A 158 27.07 7.80 2.81
N GLY A 159 26.18 6.83 3.02
CA GLY A 159 25.68 6.42 4.34
C GLY A 159 24.60 7.31 4.93
N THR A 160 24.09 8.31 4.19
CA THR A 160 22.94 9.12 4.62
C THR A 160 21.61 8.46 4.28
N CYS A 161 20.55 8.81 5.02
CA CYS A 161 19.19 8.42 4.67
C CYS A 161 18.55 9.54 3.83
N PRO A 162 18.11 9.28 2.58
CA PRO A 162 17.49 10.30 1.73
C PRO A 162 16.05 10.66 2.14
N LEU A 163 15.56 10.15 3.26
CA LEU A 163 14.23 10.39 3.79
C LEU A 163 14.30 11.11 5.14
N GLU A 164 13.31 11.96 5.39
CA GLU A 164 13.10 12.60 6.68
C GLU A 164 12.58 11.57 7.70
N PRO A 165 13.11 11.51 8.93
CA PRO A 165 12.55 10.67 9.99
C PRO A 165 11.18 11.20 10.43
N LEU A 166 10.23 10.28 10.59
CA LEU A 166 8.84 10.55 10.95
C LEU A 166 8.47 9.92 12.29
N ALA A 167 7.65 10.63 13.07
CA ALA A 167 7.06 10.05 14.28
C ALA A 167 5.97 9.03 13.92
N PRO A 168 5.90 7.86 14.59
CA PRO A 168 4.86 6.87 14.35
C PRO A 168 3.45 7.43 14.55
N VAL A 169 2.52 6.99 13.70
CA VAL A 169 1.10 7.32 13.82
C VAL A 169 0.41 6.20 14.59
N GLY A 170 -0.07 6.50 15.80
CA GLY A 170 -0.73 5.51 16.65
C GLY A 170 -1.95 4.87 15.99
N GLY A 171 -2.08 3.55 16.12
CA GLY A 171 -3.21 2.78 15.61
C GLY A 171 -2.98 2.12 14.23
N ILE A 172 -1.83 2.35 13.60
CA ILE A 172 -1.35 1.52 12.48
C ILE A 172 -0.96 0.14 13.01
N TYR A 173 -1.13 -0.90 12.19
CA TYR A 173 -0.65 -2.24 12.53
C TYR A 173 0.88 -2.25 12.72
N PRO A 174 1.40 -2.72 13.88
CA PRO A 174 2.85 -2.65 14.15
C PRO A 174 3.72 -3.39 13.13
N PHE A 175 3.25 -4.51 12.58
CA PHE A 175 4.01 -5.28 11.57
C PHE A 175 4.23 -4.51 10.27
N LEU A 176 3.41 -3.51 9.96
CA LEU A 176 3.56 -2.69 8.76
C LEU A 176 4.69 -1.68 8.87
N GLU A 177 5.10 -1.30 10.08
CA GLU A 177 6.15 -0.32 10.28
C GLU A 177 7.55 -0.93 10.13
N GLN A 178 7.68 -2.25 10.34
CA GLN A 178 8.98 -2.93 10.39
C GLN A 178 9.84 -2.69 9.13
N PRO A 179 9.33 -2.78 7.88
CA PRO A 179 10.16 -2.53 6.70
C PRO A 179 10.68 -1.11 6.60
N PHE A 180 9.99 -0.13 7.21
CA PHE A 180 10.28 1.29 7.06
C PHE A 180 11.12 1.86 8.20
N ARG A 181 11.62 1.00 9.10
CA ARG A 181 12.53 1.37 10.17
C ARG A 181 13.97 1.10 9.76
N ALA A 182 14.85 2.07 9.96
CA ALA A 182 16.28 1.84 9.81
C ALA A 182 16.90 1.23 11.08
N ASP A 183 18.13 0.75 10.93
CA ASP A 183 18.99 0.36 12.05
C ASP A 183 19.18 1.54 13.01
N GLY A 184 18.74 1.38 14.26
CA GLY A 184 18.66 2.47 15.24
C GLY A 184 17.23 2.96 15.55
N GLY A 185 16.21 2.45 14.85
CA GLY A 185 14.81 2.56 15.23
C GLY A 185 14.04 3.76 14.67
N GLY A 186 14.70 4.64 13.91
CA GLY A 186 14.04 5.73 13.17
C GLY A 186 13.10 5.19 12.09
N LEU A 187 11.89 5.75 11.99
CA LEU A 187 10.88 5.39 11.00
C LEU A 187 10.91 6.42 9.86
N TYR A 188 11.09 5.98 8.61
CA TYR A 188 11.32 6.89 7.48
C TYR A 188 10.16 6.96 6.48
N ALA A 189 9.17 6.08 6.64
CA ALA A 189 7.92 6.14 5.90
C ALA A 189 6.77 5.65 6.78
N LEU A 190 5.60 6.26 6.61
CA LEU A 190 4.39 5.90 7.36
C LEU A 190 3.50 4.99 6.52
N PRO A 191 3.24 3.74 6.95
CA PRO A 191 2.41 2.81 6.20
C PRO A 191 1.02 3.39 5.93
N PHE A 192 0.54 3.25 4.70
CA PHE A 192 -0.70 3.88 4.24
C PHE A 192 -1.75 2.86 3.78
N VAL A 193 -1.35 1.88 2.99
CA VAL A 193 -2.17 0.72 2.60
C VAL A 193 -1.32 -0.54 2.54
N PHE A 194 -1.93 -1.70 2.75
CA PHE A 194 -1.25 -2.98 2.65
C PHE A 194 -2.11 -4.04 1.96
N THR A 195 -1.46 -5.10 1.50
CA THR A 195 -2.10 -6.05 0.60
C THR A 195 -1.36 -7.40 0.63
N PRO A 196 -1.97 -8.45 1.20
CA PRO A 196 -1.45 -9.79 1.07
C PRO A 196 -1.84 -10.40 -0.28
N VAL A 197 -1.02 -11.32 -0.77
CA VAL A 197 -1.41 -12.18 -1.89
C VAL A 197 -2.43 -13.22 -1.40
N ILE A 198 -3.48 -13.40 -2.17
CA ILE A 198 -4.63 -14.25 -1.88
C ILE A 198 -5.03 -15.06 -3.11
N LEU A 199 -5.81 -16.12 -2.88
CA LEU A 199 -6.52 -16.82 -3.94
C LEU A 199 -7.88 -16.16 -4.14
N CYS A 200 -8.18 -15.74 -5.37
CA CYS A 200 -9.51 -15.27 -5.78
C CYS A 200 -10.14 -16.30 -6.71
N TYR A 201 -11.41 -16.62 -6.53
CA TYR A 201 -12.08 -17.67 -7.28
C TYR A 201 -13.52 -17.33 -7.64
N ASN A 202 -13.97 -17.87 -8.77
CA ASN A 202 -15.34 -17.71 -9.27
C ASN A 202 -16.27 -18.72 -8.56
N LYS A 203 -17.21 -18.24 -7.75
CA LYS A 203 -18.10 -19.12 -6.96
C LYS A 203 -19.01 -19.98 -7.84
N GLU A 204 -19.48 -19.43 -8.96
CA GLU A 204 -20.39 -20.11 -9.88
C GLU A 204 -19.72 -21.36 -10.48
N HIS A 205 -18.41 -21.29 -10.78
CA HIS A 205 -17.68 -22.43 -11.34
C HIS A 205 -17.56 -23.60 -10.34
N PHE A 206 -17.37 -23.30 -9.05
CA PHE A 206 -17.35 -24.31 -7.99
C PHE A 206 -18.72 -24.95 -7.80
N HIS A 207 -19.77 -24.13 -7.77
CA HIS A 207 -21.15 -24.60 -7.69
C HIS A 207 -21.54 -25.48 -8.89
N GLU A 208 -21.18 -25.10 -10.12
CA GLU A 208 -21.41 -25.88 -11.35
C GLU A 208 -20.81 -27.30 -11.25
N LYS A 209 -19.68 -27.44 -10.56
CA LYS A 209 -18.97 -28.72 -10.40
C LYS A 209 -19.24 -29.43 -9.09
N GLU A 210 -20.12 -28.89 -8.25
CA GLU A 210 -20.42 -29.41 -6.92
C GLU A 210 -19.15 -29.59 -6.06
N LEU A 211 -18.16 -28.68 -6.23
CA LEU A 211 -16.89 -28.73 -5.52
C LEU A 211 -16.91 -27.86 -4.25
N PRO A 212 -16.21 -28.29 -3.18
CA PRO A 212 -16.01 -27.43 -2.02
C PRO A 212 -15.17 -26.20 -2.41
N GLU A 213 -15.55 -25.04 -1.86
CA GLU A 213 -14.81 -23.79 -2.04
C GLU A 213 -13.41 -23.85 -1.37
N PRO A 214 -12.41 -23.11 -1.87
CA PRO A 214 -11.10 -23.05 -1.24
C PRO A 214 -11.15 -22.54 0.20
N ASP A 215 -10.34 -23.10 1.09
CA ASP A 215 -10.20 -22.66 2.48
C ASP A 215 -8.74 -22.69 2.97
N SER A 216 -8.52 -22.41 4.27
CA SER A 216 -7.17 -22.35 4.85
C SER A 216 -6.44 -23.69 4.95
N SER A 217 -7.13 -24.82 4.72
CA SER A 217 -6.52 -26.16 4.76
C SER A 217 -5.91 -26.58 3.42
N TRP A 218 -6.22 -25.86 2.34
CA TRP A 218 -5.77 -26.22 0.99
C TRP A 218 -4.25 -26.24 0.86
N THR A 219 -3.77 -27.29 0.23
CA THR A 219 -2.41 -27.44 -0.30
C THR A 219 -2.39 -27.13 -1.80
N TRP A 220 -1.20 -26.95 -2.36
CA TRP A 220 -1.05 -26.81 -3.82
C TRP A 220 -1.58 -28.03 -4.60
N GLU A 221 -1.60 -29.21 -3.97
CA GLU A 221 -2.20 -30.42 -4.55
C GLU A 221 -3.73 -30.35 -4.55
N ASP A 222 -4.36 -29.85 -3.48
CA ASP A 222 -5.81 -29.64 -3.45
C ASP A 222 -6.24 -28.63 -4.53
N LEU A 223 -5.47 -27.54 -4.69
CA LEU A 223 -5.69 -26.58 -5.78
C LEU A 223 -5.56 -27.25 -7.15
N ARG A 224 -4.56 -28.12 -7.35
CA ARG A 224 -4.35 -28.83 -8.62
C ARG A 224 -5.55 -29.75 -8.93
N GLN A 225 -6.02 -30.50 -7.94
CA GLN A 225 -7.18 -31.39 -8.09
C GLN A 225 -8.47 -30.63 -8.40
N ALA A 226 -8.79 -29.60 -7.61
CA ALA A 226 -9.95 -28.75 -7.86
C ALA A 226 -9.85 -28.05 -9.21
N GLY A 227 -8.67 -27.52 -9.54
CA GLY A 227 -8.39 -26.85 -10.80
C GLY A 227 -8.59 -27.77 -12.01
N HIS A 228 -8.15 -29.02 -11.94
CA HIS A 228 -8.41 -30.02 -12.99
C HIS A 228 -9.90 -30.28 -13.19
N ALA A 229 -10.67 -30.39 -12.10
CA ALA A 229 -12.11 -30.61 -12.17
C ALA A 229 -12.88 -29.38 -12.72
N LEU A 230 -12.35 -28.18 -12.49
CA LEU A 230 -12.90 -26.91 -12.98
C LEU A 230 -12.56 -26.65 -14.46
N SER A 231 -11.46 -27.20 -14.95
CA SER A 231 -11.03 -27.09 -16.35
C SER A 231 -11.98 -27.81 -17.31
N ASN A 232 -12.19 -27.25 -18.51
CA ASN A 232 -13.02 -27.85 -19.56
C ASN A 232 -12.38 -27.71 -20.97
N GLY A 233 -11.08 -27.98 -21.06
CA GLY A 233 -10.31 -27.82 -22.29
C GLY A 233 -9.97 -26.34 -22.54
N ALA A 234 -9.98 -25.91 -23.80
CA ALA A 234 -9.57 -24.55 -24.18
C ALA A 234 -10.54 -23.44 -23.72
N ASN A 235 -11.72 -23.79 -23.20
CA ASN A 235 -12.74 -22.80 -22.84
C ASN A 235 -12.52 -22.19 -21.45
N ARG A 236 -12.03 -22.97 -20.49
CA ARG A 236 -11.81 -22.59 -19.09
C ARG A 236 -10.70 -23.45 -18.49
N PHE A 237 -9.78 -22.80 -17.81
CA PHE A 237 -8.73 -23.42 -17.02
C PHE A 237 -9.00 -23.25 -15.52
N GLY A 238 -8.48 -24.17 -14.71
CA GLY A 238 -8.68 -24.16 -13.27
C GLY A 238 -7.99 -23.00 -12.57
N PHE A 239 -6.77 -22.67 -12.98
CA PHE A 239 -5.92 -21.74 -12.23
C PHE A 239 -4.95 -20.96 -13.12
N TYR A 240 -4.68 -19.71 -12.75
CA TYR A 240 -3.67 -18.90 -13.43
C TYR A 240 -3.07 -17.80 -12.54
N PHE A 241 -1.84 -17.40 -12.83
CA PHE A 241 -1.25 -16.15 -12.34
C PHE A 241 -0.17 -15.66 -13.33
N HIS A 242 0.14 -14.37 -13.31
CA HIS A 242 1.27 -13.86 -14.09
C HIS A 242 2.59 -14.30 -13.47
N LEU A 243 3.20 -15.35 -14.03
CA LEU A 243 4.39 -16.01 -13.46
C LEU A 243 5.58 -15.07 -13.21
N PRO A 244 5.96 -14.16 -14.12
CA PRO A 244 7.05 -13.21 -13.90
C PRO A 244 6.80 -12.18 -12.79
N SER A 245 5.58 -12.07 -12.24
CA SER A 245 5.27 -11.11 -11.19
C SER A 245 6.14 -11.37 -9.96
N GLY A 246 6.84 -10.32 -9.49
CA GLY A 246 7.57 -10.33 -8.23
C GLY A 246 6.68 -10.57 -7.00
N ASN A 247 5.36 -10.52 -7.17
CA ASN A 247 4.39 -10.84 -6.13
C ASN A 247 3.80 -12.26 -6.25
N ARG A 248 4.36 -13.14 -7.08
CA ARG A 248 3.79 -14.47 -7.32
C ARG A 248 4.80 -15.58 -7.10
N TRP A 249 5.85 -15.65 -7.90
CA TRP A 249 6.82 -16.74 -7.79
C TRP A 249 7.64 -16.75 -6.46
N PRO A 250 7.92 -15.61 -5.77
CA PRO A 250 8.66 -15.66 -4.51
C PRO A 250 7.88 -16.29 -3.35
N ILE A 251 6.55 -16.42 -3.49
CA ILE A 251 5.68 -17.07 -2.50
C ILE A 251 6.13 -18.50 -2.24
N PHE A 252 6.49 -19.23 -3.30
CA PHE A 252 6.92 -20.62 -3.18
C PHE A 252 8.20 -20.73 -2.33
N LEU A 253 9.13 -19.79 -2.48
CA LEU A 253 10.34 -19.72 -1.64
C LEU A 253 9.98 -19.44 -0.16
N LEU A 254 9.09 -18.46 0.07
CA LEU A 254 8.64 -18.11 1.43
C LEU A 254 7.97 -19.30 2.13
N GLN A 255 7.06 -19.98 1.44
CA GLN A 255 6.34 -21.15 1.97
C GLN A 255 7.23 -22.37 2.20
N ASN A 256 8.41 -22.41 1.59
CA ASN A 256 9.42 -23.45 1.83
C ASN A 256 10.55 -23.02 2.78
N ASN A 257 10.33 -21.95 3.56
CA ASN A 257 11.28 -21.44 4.56
C ASN A 257 12.67 -21.07 3.99
N VAL A 258 12.72 -20.65 2.72
CA VAL A 258 13.96 -20.16 2.12
C VAL A 258 14.36 -18.83 2.76
N ALA A 259 15.61 -18.76 3.22
CA ALA A 259 16.28 -17.54 3.61
C ALA A 259 17.72 -17.65 3.12
N PHE A 260 18.05 -16.91 2.06
CA PHE A 260 19.36 -16.95 1.42
C PHE A 260 20.44 -16.43 2.37
N ARG A 261 21.67 -16.91 2.16
CA ARG A 261 22.83 -16.54 2.97
C ARG A 261 23.89 -15.94 2.07
N THR A 262 24.70 -15.06 2.62
CA THR A 262 25.90 -14.60 1.94
C THR A 262 26.95 -15.72 1.90
N ASP A 263 27.77 -15.73 0.86
CA ASP A 263 28.91 -16.67 0.72
C ASP A 263 30.14 -16.23 1.56
N GLY A 264 30.08 -15.05 2.17
CA GLY A 264 31.18 -14.43 2.92
C GLY A 264 32.22 -13.71 2.06
N GLN A 265 32.07 -13.70 0.75
CA GLN A 265 32.93 -13.05 -0.25
C GLN A 265 32.19 -11.95 -1.03
N GLY A 266 30.96 -11.62 -0.64
CA GLY A 266 30.15 -10.57 -1.26
C GLY A 266 29.04 -11.11 -2.18
N GLY A 267 28.95 -12.43 -2.38
CA GLY A 267 27.88 -13.09 -3.10
C GLY A 267 26.86 -13.77 -2.21
N TYR A 268 26.02 -14.60 -2.83
CA TYR A 268 24.89 -15.28 -2.21
C TYR A 268 24.89 -16.77 -2.55
N ILE A 269 24.47 -17.59 -1.59
CA ILE A 269 24.24 -19.03 -1.77
C ILE A 269 22.76 -19.21 -2.10
N LEU A 270 22.47 -19.45 -3.38
CA LEU A 270 21.13 -19.61 -3.95
C LEU A 270 20.75 -21.06 -4.21
N ASN A 271 21.73 -21.90 -4.56
CA ASN A 271 21.54 -23.31 -4.90
C ASN A 271 21.37 -24.18 -3.65
N VAL A 272 20.29 -23.93 -2.90
CA VAL A 272 19.94 -24.66 -1.68
C VAL A 272 18.75 -25.61 -1.93
N PRO A 273 18.68 -26.78 -1.26
CA PRO A 273 17.62 -27.77 -1.48
C PRO A 273 16.21 -27.20 -1.37
N GLU A 274 15.97 -26.32 -0.39
CA GLU A 274 14.67 -25.72 -0.12
C GLU A 274 14.23 -24.78 -1.26
N ALA A 275 15.17 -24.01 -1.84
CA ALA A 275 14.87 -23.17 -3.00
C ALA A 275 14.54 -24.03 -4.23
N LYS A 276 15.28 -25.12 -4.44
CA LYS A 276 15.04 -26.04 -5.56
C LYS A 276 13.68 -26.72 -5.49
N GLU A 277 13.27 -27.19 -4.31
CA GLU A 277 11.95 -27.80 -4.10
C GLU A 277 10.82 -26.80 -4.41
N ALA A 278 10.92 -25.57 -3.88
CA ALA A 278 9.95 -24.51 -4.13
C ALA A 278 9.82 -24.14 -5.61
N LEU A 279 10.95 -23.95 -6.30
CA LEU A 279 10.97 -23.56 -7.71
C LEU A 279 10.49 -24.69 -8.64
N ARG A 280 10.77 -25.96 -8.28
CA ARG A 280 10.23 -27.13 -8.99
C ARG A 280 8.71 -27.19 -8.86
N LEU A 281 8.15 -27.00 -7.66
CA LEU A 281 6.70 -26.95 -7.49
C LEU A 281 6.06 -25.85 -8.33
N CYS A 282 6.64 -24.64 -8.31
CA CYS A 282 6.19 -23.52 -9.13
C CYS A 282 6.16 -23.89 -10.62
N ARG A 283 7.26 -24.47 -11.13
CA ARG A 283 7.34 -24.93 -12.52
C ARG A 283 6.30 -26.00 -12.82
N ASP A 284 6.16 -27.00 -11.96
CA ASP A 284 5.28 -28.15 -12.21
C ASP A 284 3.80 -27.71 -12.27
N LEU A 285 3.40 -26.71 -11.47
CA LEU A 285 2.07 -26.08 -11.55
C LEU A 285 1.85 -25.34 -12.87
N VAL A 286 2.76 -24.45 -13.27
CA VAL A 286 2.58 -23.63 -14.49
C VAL A 286 2.75 -24.43 -15.78
N ARG A 287 3.35 -25.62 -15.69
CA ARG A 287 3.53 -26.55 -16.81
C ARG A 287 2.47 -27.63 -16.90
N ASP A 288 1.55 -27.70 -15.94
CA ASP A 288 0.41 -28.62 -16.02
C ASP A 288 -0.59 -28.11 -17.06
N PRO A 289 -0.69 -28.73 -18.25
CA PRO A 289 -1.49 -28.22 -19.35
C PRO A 289 -3.00 -28.38 -19.13
N LYS A 290 -3.42 -29.13 -18.10
CA LYS A 290 -4.83 -29.24 -17.70
C LYS A 290 -5.20 -28.16 -16.69
N LEU A 291 -4.25 -27.68 -15.90
CA LEU A 291 -4.48 -26.69 -14.86
C LEU A 291 -4.27 -25.27 -15.38
N PHE A 292 -3.15 -25.04 -16.06
CA PHE A 292 -2.58 -23.72 -16.31
C PHE A 292 -2.48 -23.44 -17.82
N PRO A 293 -3.11 -22.36 -18.33
CA PRO A 293 -3.06 -22.03 -19.74
C PRO A 293 -1.68 -21.52 -20.18
N VAL A 294 -1.27 -21.90 -21.39
CA VAL A 294 -0.10 -21.31 -22.08
C VAL A 294 -0.52 -19.95 -22.65
N TYR A 295 -0.65 -18.96 -21.78
CA TYR A 295 -1.00 -17.57 -22.12
C TYR A 295 0.21 -16.65 -21.92
N LEU A 296 0.58 -15.91 -22.96
CA LEU A 296 1.67 -14.94 -22.94
C LEU A 296 1.21 -13.64 -22.28
N SER A 297 1.21 -13.61 -20.95
CA SER A 297 0.87 -12.41 -20.19
C SER A 297 2.04 -11.43 -20.10
N GLU A 298 1.72 -10.15 -20.18
CA GLU A 298 2.62 -9.03 -19.96
C GLU A 298 2.67 -8.62 -18.48
N ASN A 299 1.55 -8.72 -17.77
CA ASN A 299 1.44 -8.32 -16.36
C ASN A 299 0.24 -8.98 -15.63
N ASP A 300 0.05 -8.66 -14.35
CA ASP A 300 -1.04 -9.18 -13.52
C ASP A 300 -2.45 -8.83 -14.08
N SER A 301 -2.62 -7.70 -14.78
CA SER A 301 -3.91 -7.32 -15.37
C SER A 301 -4.38 -8.29 -16.46
N ASP A 302 -3.48 -9.04 -17.10
CA ASP A 302 -3.88 -10.10 -18.02
C ASP A 302 -4.52 -11.28 -17.29
N ALA A 303 -3.98 -11.65 -16.12
CA ALA A 303 -4.60 -12.68 -15.27
C ALA A 303 -5.99 -12.22 -14.81
N HIS A 304 -6.13 -10.94 -14.47
CA HIS A 304 -7.42 -10.32 -14.11
C HIS A 304 -8.40 -10.37 -15.27
N ALA A 305 -7.96 -10.06 -16.49
CA ALA A 305 -8.78 -10.11 -17.69
C ALA A 305 -9.25 -11.54 -18.01
N LEU A 306 -8.38 -12.54 -17.87
CA LEU A 306 -8.78 -13.95 -18.03
C LEU A 306 -9.85 -14.36 -17.00
N PHE A 307 -9.72 -13.90 -15.74
CA PHE A 307 -10.69 -14.19 -14.69
C PHE A 307 -12.04 -13.52 -14.95
N LEU A 308 -12.04 -12.22 -15.28
CA LEU A 308 -13.25 -11.45 -15.63
C LEU A 308 -13.97 -12.03 -16.85
N ASN A 309 -13.23 -12.56 -17.82
CA ASN A 309 -13.79 -13.25 -18.99
C ASN A 309 -14.15 -14.72 -18.72
N ARG A 310 -14.10 -15.15 -17.45
CA ARG A 310 -14.41 -16.53 -17.00
C ARG A 310 -13.56 -17.61 -17.67
N LYS A 311 -12.38 -17.25 -18.20
CA LYS A 311 -11.41 -18.17 -18.82
C LYS A 311 -10.56 -18.91 -17.80
N VAL A 312 -10.48 -18.42 -16.58
CA VAL A 312 -9.81 -19.08 -15.46
C VAL A 312 -10.73 -19.06 -14.23
N SER A 313 -10.79 -20.17 -13.49
CA SER A 313 -11.67 -20.31 -12.33
C SER A 313 -11.09 -19.75 -11.04
N MET A 314 -9.76 -19.79 -10.92
CA MET A 314 -9.01 -19.29 -9.76
C MET A 314 -7.80 -18.50 -10.23
N ILE A 315 -7.45 -17.43 -9.52
CA ILE A 315 -6.23 -16.66 -9.74
C ILE A 315 -5.54 -16.31 -8.43
N LEU A 316 -4.22 -16.14 -8.47
CA LEU A 316 -3.52 -15.39 -7.43
C LEU A 316 -3.65 -13.90 -7.71
N CYS A 317 -4.15 -13.15 -6.75
CA CYS A 317 -4.23 -11.69 -6.81
C CYS A 317 -3.92 -11.07 -5.45
N THR A 318 -3.99 -9.76 -5.34
CA THR A 318 -3.83 -9.01 -4.09
C THR A 318 -5.14 -8.30 -3.73
N TYR A 319 -5.28 -7.79 -2.50
CA TYR A 319 -6.48 -7.06 -2.07
C TYR A 319 -6.71 -5.79 -2.89
N ASP A 320 -5.66 -5.04 -3.19
CA ASP A 320 -5.74 -3.88 -4.08
C ASP A 320 -6.29 -4.25 -5.48
N SER A 321 -5.90 -5.41 -6.01
CA SER A 321 -6.33 -5.89 -7.33
C SER A 321 -7.81 -6.23 -7.37
N LEU A 322 -8.44 -6.49 -6.21
CA LEU A 322 -9.88 -6.74 -6.15
C LEU A 322 -10.70 -5.54 -6.66
N ASN A 323 -10.15 -4.31 -6.64
CA ASN A 323 -10.81 -3.15 -7.21
C ASN A 323 -11.11 -3.30 -8.72
N ASP A 324 -10.36 -4.14 -9.44
CA ASP A 324 -10.63 -4.51 -10.84
C ASP A 324 -11.86 -5.41 -11.00
N PHE A 325 -12.21 -6.15 -9.93
CA PHE A 325 -13.32 -7.10 -9.91
C PHE A 325 -14.58 -6.54 -9.25
N SER A 326 -14.53 -5.35 -8.68
CA SER A 326 -15.65 -4.70 -7.98
C SER A 326 -16.94 -4.57 -8.81
N SER A 327 -16.82 -4.63 -10.14
CA SER A 327 -17.93 -4.61 -11.11
C SER A 327 -18.10 -5.90 -11.90
N ALA A 328 -17.43 -7.00 -11.49
CA ALA A 328 -17.53 -8.28 -12.16
C ALA A 328 -19.01 -8.74 -12.24
N PRO A 329 -19.47 -9.29 -13.39
CA PRO A 329 -20.87 -9.66 -13.59
C PRO A 329 -21.21 -11.05 -12.99
N PHE A 330 -20.43 -11.50 -12.01
CA PHE A 330 -20.58 -12.77 -11.31
C PHE A 330 -20.07 -12.63 -9.89
N VAL A 331 -20.49 -13.57 -9.03
CA VAL A 331 -20.03 -13.62 -7.65
C VAL A 331 -18.68 -14.32 -7.59
N TYR A 332 -17.69 -13.65 -7.00
CA TYR A 332 -16.40 -14.23 -6.66
C TYR A 332 -16.17 -14.12 -5.15
N ASP A 333 -15.23 -14.90 -4.64
CA ASP A 333 -14.81 -14.82 -3.26
C ASP A 333 -13.31 -15.11 -3.15
N ILE A 334 -12.78 -15.01 -1.94
CA ILE A 334 -11.34 -15.10 -1.67
C ILE A 334 -11.02 -16.15 -0.61
N ALA A 335 -9.81 -16.68 -0.67
CA ALA A 335 -9.27 -17.65 0.27
C ALA A 335 -7.79 -17.38 0.53
N PRO A 336 -7.21 -17.92 1.62
CA PRO A 336 -5.77 -17.95 1.77
C PRO A 336 -5.16 -18.70 0.59
N ILE A 337 -3.94 -18.33 0.20
CA ILE A 337 -3.25 -19.11 -0.82
C ILE A 337 -2.98 -20.53 -0.30
N PRO A 338 -2.96 -21.55 -1.18
CA PRO A 338 -2.62 -22.89 -0.76
C PRO A 338 -1.23 -22.95 -0.16
N SER A 339 -1.04 -23.86 0.79
CA SER A 339 0.22 -24.01 1.52
C SER A 339 1.13 -25.08 0.92
N LEU A 340 2.44 -24.91 1.13
CA LEU A 340 3.47 -25.94 0.88
C LEU A 340 3.93 -26.58 2.19
N ARG A 341 4.89 -25.96 2.90
CA ARG A 341 5.31 -26.37 4.24
C ARG A 341 4.73 -25.43 5.30
N GLU A 342 4.78 -24.13 5.01
CA GLU A 342 4.20 -23.08 5.83
C GLU A 342 3.05 -22.40 5.08
N PRO A 343 1.99 -21.97 5.78
CA PRO A 343 0.89 -21.22 5.19
C PRO A 343 1.25 -19.73 5.04
N LYS A 344 2.47 -19.42 4.57
CA LYS A 344 2.97 -18.04 4.39
C LYS A 344 2.40 -17.42 3.12
N THR A 345 2.13 -16.11 3.16
CA THR A 345 1.83 -15.30 1.97
C THR A 345 2.69 -14.05 1.93
N LEU A 346 2.97 -13.57 0.72
CA LEU A 346 3.70 -12.33 0.52
C LEU A 346 2.81 -11.14 0.84
N LEU A 347 3.34 -10.22 1.65
CA LEU A 347 2.71 -8.97 2.05
C LEU A 347 3.36 -7.80 1.31
N GLY A 348 2.56 -7.07 0.54
CA GLY A 348 2.90 -5.74 0.06
C GLY A 348 2.42 -4.66 1.01
N ALA A 349 3.16 -3.56 1.09
CA ALA A 349 2.72 -2.34 1.77
C ALA A 349 3.24 -1.11 1.03
N ILE A 350 2.40 -0.08 0.92
CA ILE A 350 2.76 1.24 0.43
C ILE A 350 2.76 2.18 1.62
N ALA A 351 3.84 2.94 1.77
CA ALA A 351 4.01 3.98 2.77
C ALA A 351 4.19 5.36 2.11
N LEU A 352 3.95 6.40 2.91
CA LEU A 352 4.17 7.79 2.56
C LEU A 352 5.44 8.29 3.26
N ALA A 353 6.34 8.92 2.51
CA ALA A 353 7.58 9.48 3.03
C ALA A 353 7.78 10.92 2.58
N ILE A 354 8.65 11.64 3.29
CA ILE A 354 9.10 12.99 2.95
C ILE A 354 10.58 12.88 2.57
N PRO A 355 10.99 13.25 1.36
CA PRO A 355 12.41 13.30 1.02
C PRO A 355 13.17 14.29 1.92
N ALA A 356 14.38 13.92 2.34
CA ALA A 356 15.16 14.70 3.30
C ALA A 356 15.52 16.11 2.80
N HIS A 357 15.64 16.28 1.47
CA HIS A 357 15.95 17.55 0.80
C HIS A 357 14.75 18.50 0.68
N SER A 358 13.51 18.03 0.87
CA SER A 358 12.32 18.89 0.71
C SER A 358 12.38 20.06 1.71
N ALA A 359 12.17 21.28 1.21
CA ALA A 359 12.07 22.47 2.03
C ALA A 359 10.67 22.65 2.67
N LYS A 360 9.67 21.84 2.27
CA LYS A 360 8.24 21.99 2.63
C LYS A 360 7.77 20.90 3.61
N LYS A 361 8.64 20.53 4.56
CA LYS A 361 8.41 19.41 5.49
C LYS A 361 7.14 19.58 6.33
N PRO A 362 6.80 20.78 6.88
CA PRO A 362 5.56 20.95 7.64
C PRO A 362 4.30 20.71 6.79
N GLU A 363 4.26 21.21 5.57
CA GLU A 363 3.14 21.08 4.62
C GLU A 363 3.01 19.64 4.11
N ALA A 364 4.14 19.03 3.76
CA ALA A 364 4.24 17.62 3.39
C ALA A 364 3.73 16.71 4.52
N LYS A 365 4.14 16.98 5.77
CA LYS A 365 3.68 16.23 6.94
C LYS A 365 2.19 16.40 7.20
N LEU A 366 1.67 17.61 7.03
CA LEU A 366 0.23 17.88 7.14
C LEU A 366 -0.58 17.09 6.11
N PHE A 367 -0.09 16.99 4.86
CA PHE A 367 -0.71 16.15 3.84
C PHE A 367 -0.66 14.66 4.20
N ILE A 368 0.47 14.15 4.69
CA ILE A 368 0.57 12.76 5.15
C ILE A 368 -0.40 12.48 6.32
N ASP A 369 -0.49 13.39 7.29
CA ASP A 369 -1.41 13.25 8.43
C ASP A 369 -2.87 13.29 8.00
N TYR A 370 -3.20 14.11 6.99
CA TYR A 370 -4.51 14.09 6.36
C TYR A 370 -4.79 12.72 5.73
N MET A 371 -3.89 12.20 4.89
CA MET A 371 -4.04 10.89 4.22
C MET A 371 -4.22 9.75 5.25
N LEU A 372 -3.50 9.80 6.37
CA LEU A 372 -3.58 8.80 7.46
C LEU A 372 -4.70 9.06 8.46
N SER A 373 -5.46 10.14 8.30
CA SER A 373 -6.58 10.44 9.19
C SER A 373 -7.61 9.32 9.17
N TYR A 374 -8.26 9.08 10.32
CA TYR A 374 -9.32 8.07 10.42
C TYR A 374 -10.40 8.25 9.35
N GLN A 375 -10.75 9.48 9.00
CA GLN A 375 -11.75 9.77 7.98
C GLN A 375 -11.33 9.28 6.60
N ASN A 376 -10.08 9.53 6.18
CA ASN A 376 -9.59 9.12 4.86
C ASN A 376 -9.28 7.62 4.81
N GLN A 377 -8.76 7.04 5.88
CA GLN A 377 -8.60 5.59 6.00
C GLN A 377 -9.96 4.86 5.96
N MET A 378 -11.01 5.46 6.55
CA MET A 378 -12.38 4.96 6.40
C MET A 378 -12.92 5.13 4.98
N ASP A 379 -12.59 6.23 4.28
CA ASP A 379 -13.01 6.40 2.88
C ASP A 379 -12.46 5.28 1.98
N ILE A 380 -11.21 4.85 2.20
CA ILE A 380 -10.64 3.66 1.54
C ILE A 380 -11.48 2.43 1.88
N ARG A 381 -11.67 2.11 3.17
CA ARG A 381 -12.42 0.92 3.61
C ARG A 381 -13.83 0.85 3.01
N LEU A 382 -14.55 1.98 2.95
CA LEU A 382 -15.96 2.01 2.55
C LEU A 382 -16.17 2.01 1.04
N ASN A 383 -15.25 2.61 0.28
CA ASN A 383 -15.45 2.87 -1.15
C ASN A 383 -14.51 2.06 -2.06
N THR A 384 -13.56 1.31 -1.50
CA THR A 384 -12.63 0.45 -2.27
C THR A 384 -12.50 -0.94 -1.64
N LEU A 385 -11.79 -1.83 -2.33
CA LEU A 385 -11.41 -3.17 -1.86
C LEU A 385 -9.96 -3.22 -1.35
N SER A 386 -9.31 -2.08 -1.19
CA SER A 386 -7.97 -1.98 -0.59
C SER A 386 -8.05 -2.02 0.94
N ILE A 387 -6.97 -2.47 1.60
CA ILE A 387 -6.90 -2.49 3.06
C ILE A 387 -6.12 -1.25 3.56
N PRO A 388 -6.77 -0.32 4.29
CA PRO A 388 -6.08 0.81 4.91
C PRO A 388 -5.13 0.36 6.02
N SER A 389 -4.04 1.10 6.27
CA SER A 389 -3.06 0.75 7.31
C SER A 389 -3.56 0.98 8.73
N LEU A 390 -4.52 1.90 8.92
CA LEU A 390 -5.07 2.21 10.23
C LEU A 390 -6.04 1.10 10.69
N LYS A 391 -5.64 0.35 11.74
CA LYS A 391 -6.35 -0.85 12.22
C LYS A 391 -7.84 -0.63 12.44
N ARG A 392 -8.20 0.48 13.11
CA ARG A 392 -9.61 0.80 13.41
C ARG A 392 -10.45 0.98 12.13
N ALA A 393 -9.85 1.51 11.06
CA ALA A 393 -10.54 1.68 9.79
C ALA A 393 -10.59 0.37 9.01
N ALA A 394 -9.49 -0.37 8.95
CA ALA A 394 -9.43 -1.67 8.27
C ALA A 394 -10.46 -2.66 8.84
N GLU A 395 -10.46 -2.84 10.17
CA GLU A 395 -11.30 -3.82 10.86
C GLU A 395 -12.75 -3.33 11.07
N TRP A 396 -13.10 -2.19 10.51
CA TRP A 396 -14.47 -1.71 10.60
C TRP A 396 -15.40 -2.66 9.82
N VAL A 397 -16.45 -3.09 10.52
CA VAL A 397 -17.55 -3.91 10.01
C VAL A 397 -18.81 -3.13 10.37
N GLY A 398 -19.51 -2.60 9.36
CA GLY A 398 -20.71 -1.79 9.57
C GLY A 398 -21.95 -2.60 9.90
N ASP A 399 -23.07 -1.90 10.06
CA ASP A 399 -24.39 -2.48 10.32
C ASP A 399 -25.13 -2.87 9.01
N GLY A 400 -24.40 -3.25 7.95
CA GLY A 400 -24.94 -3.73 6.66
C GLY A 400 -25.21 -2.66 5.59
N GLU A 401 -25.66 -1.46 5.95
CA GLU A 401 -26.10 -0.41 4.99
C GLU A 401 -24.98 0.52 4.47
N ALA A 402 -23.75 0.37 4.98
CA ALA A 402 -22.67 1.33 4.75
C ALA A 402 -21.50 0.81 3.88
N ASP A 403 -21.49 -0.46 3.47
CA ASP A 403 -20.51 -0.94 2.49
C ASP A 403 -20.97 -0.53 1.08
N ARG A 404 -20.19 0.34 0.41
CA ARG A 404 -20.57 0.94 -0.87
C ARG A 404 -20.03 0.18 -2.06
N VAL A 405 -19.30 -0.91 -1.83
CA VAL A 405 -18.75 -1.74 -2.91
C VAL A 405 -19.72 -2.88 -3.21
N LEU A 406 -20.28 -2.85 -4.42
CA LEU A 406 -21.33 -3.77 -4.85
C LEU A 406 -20.90 -5.25 -4.80
N ASN A 407 -19.70 -5.57 -5.30
CA ASN A 407 -19.21 -6.95 -5.41
C ASN A 407 -18.04 -7.22 -4.44
N ARG A 408 -18.20 -6.84 -3.16
CA ARG A 408 -17.18 -7.17 -2.14
C ARG A 408 -17.24 -8.67 -1.82
N PRO A 409 -16.09 -9.38 -1.79
CA PRO A 409 -16.04 -10.77 -1.35
C PRO A 409 -16.67 -10.98 0.01
N TYR A 410 -17.41 -12.07 0.19
CA TYR A 410 -17.97 -12.43 1.49
C TYR A 410 -16.86 -12.59 2.54
N ARG A 411 -15.73 -13.17 2.15
CA ARG A 411 -14.55 -13.35 3.01
C ARG A 411 -13.59 -12.16 2.98
N PHE A 412 -14.04 -10.96 2.62
CA PHE A 412 -13.17 -9.77 2.55
C PHE A 412 -12.38 -9.51 3.85
N HIS A 413 -12.93 -9.84 5.02
CA HIS A 413 -12.22 -9.62 6.29
C HIS A 413 -11.19 -10.69 6.65
N MET A 414 -11.03 -11.73 5.82
CA MET A 414 -10.11 -12.86 6.04
C MET A 414 -8.66 -12.42 6.23
N TYR A 415 -8.24 -11.26 5.70
CA TYR A 415 -6.89 -10.73 5.94
C TYR A 415 -6.54 -10.64 7.43
N ARG A 416 -7.54 -10.48 8.32
CA ARG A 416 -7.37 -10.45 9.78
C ARG A 416 -6.93 -11.80 10.33
N ASP A 417 -7.52 -12.87 9.80
CA ASP A 417 -7.29 -14.24 10.27
C ASP A 417 -5.93 -14.75 9.77
N ILE A 418 -5.48 -14.26 8.60
CA ILE A 418 -4.20 -14.64 8.01
C ILE A 418 -3.05 -13.69 8.35
N ILE A 419 -3.21 -12.73 9.27
CA ILE A 419 -2.08 -11.86 9.71
C ILE A 419 -0.83 -12.67 10.09
N PRO A 420 -0.91 -13.81 10.82
CA PRO A 420 0.27 -14.62 11.16
C PRO A 420 1.04 -15.16 9.94
N SER A 421 0.40 -15.25 8.76
CA SER A 421 1.01 -15.71 7.51
C SER A 421 1.81 -14.65 6.77
N PHE A 422 1.66 -13.37 7.12
CA PHE A 422 2.23 -12.27 6.34
C PHE A 422 3.75 -12.26 6.42
N ARG A 423 4.40 -12.21 5.25
CA ARG A 423 5.86 -12.17 5.12
C ARG A 423 6.23 -11.12 4.08
N PHE A 424 7.25 -10.32 4.37
CA PHE A 424 7.82 -9.42 3.37
C PHE A 424 8.86 -10.17 2.53
N ALA A 425 9.12 -9.70 1.31
CA ALA A 425 10.14 -10.28 0.44
C ALA A 425 11.54 -10.27 1.08
N SER A 426 11.83 -9.28 1.94
CA SER A 426 13.10 -9.16 2.67
C SER A 426 13.39 -10.35 3.60
N GLU A 427 12.39 -11.17 3.97
CA GLU A 427 12.63 -12.41 4.72
C GLU A 427 13.36 -13.49 3.91
N LEU A 428 13.37 -13.38 2.59
CA LEU A 428 14.23 -14.19 1.73
C LEU A 428 15.71 -13.84 1.89
N ARG A 429 16.06 -12.71 2.51
CA ARG A 429 17.44 -12.22 2.73
C ARG A 429 18.25 -12.12 1.43
N LEU A 430 17.57 -11.75 0.36
CA LEU A 430 18.15 -11.43 -0.92
C LEU A 430 17.69 -10.02 -1.29
N PRO A 431 18.60 -9.10 -1.63
CA PRO A 431 18.24 -7.75 -2.07
C PRO A 431 17.22 -7.77 -3.22
N THR A 432 16.36 -6.76 -3.27
CA THR A 432 15.25 -6.70 -4.22
C THR A 432 15.70 -6.79 -5.68
N ASP A 433 16.80 -6.14 -6.04
CA ASP A 433 17.40 -6.19 -7.38
C ASP A 433 17.91 -7.59 -7.74
N HIS A 434 18.56 -8.27 -6.80
CA HIS A 434 19.00 -9.65 -6.96
C HIS A 434 17.82 -10.61 -7.11
N LEU A 435 16.74 -10.41 -6.34
CA LEU A 435 15.51 -11.19 -6.47
C LEU A 435 14.84 -10.97 -7.84
N LEU A 436 14.83 -9.74 -8.33
CA LEU A 436 14.31 -9.42 -9.67
C LEU A 436 15.15 -10.07 -10.76
N GLN A 437 16.47 -10.00 -10.65
CA GLN A 437 17.39 -10.67 -11.57
C GLN A 437 17.16 -12.19 -11.57
N MET A 438 17.02 -12.80 -10.39
CA MET A 438 16.67 -14.22 -10.26
C MET A 438 15.37 -14.54 -11.01
N GLY A 439 14.33 -13.73 -10.84
CA GLY A 439 13.06 -13.88 -11.57
C GLY A 439 13.21 -13.78 -13.10
N GLN A 440 14.14 -12.95 -13.61
CA GLN A 440 14.42 -12.85 -15.05
C GLN A 440 15.10 -14.11 -15.58
N GLU A 441 16.15 -14.59 -14.91
CA GLU A 441 16.87 -15.80 -15.35
C GLU A 441 16.00 -17.06 -15.23
N LEU A 442 15.13 -17.13 -14.20
CA LEU A 442 14.19 -18.24 -14.02
C LEU A 442 13.18 -18.39 -15.17
N LYS A 443 13.00 -17.39 -16.04
CA LYS A 443 12.20 -17.54 -17.26
C LYS A 443 12.74 -18.64 -18.17
N LEU A 444 14.06 -18.83 -18.23
CA LEU A 444 14.69 -19.91 -18.99
C LEU A 444 14.30 -21.28 -18.41
N TYR A 445 14.35 -21.40 -17.08
CA TYR A 445 13.95 -22.61 -16.38
C TYR A 445 12.46 -22.95 -16.57
N TRP A 446 11.57 -21.96 -16.37
CA TRP A 446 10.13 -22.16 -16.56
C TRP A 446 9.77 -22.48 -18.02
N SER A 447 10.59 -22.04 -18.98
CA SER A 447 10.45 -22.32 -20.40
C SER A 447 11.13 -23.62 -20.86
N GLN A 448 11.78 -24.36 -19.95
CA GLN A 448 12.56 -25.58 -20.25
C GLN A 448 13.75 -25.34 -21.20
N LEU A 449 14.30 -24.14 -21.21
CA LEU A 449 15.47 -23.77 -22.00
C LEU A 449 16.78 -23.97 -21.25
N GLU A 450 16.74 -24.06 -19.92
CA GLU A 450 17.90 -24.30 -19.07
C GLU A 450 17.48 -25.09 -17.82
N ASP A 451 18.38 -25.89 -17.26
CA ASP A 451 18.12 -26.59 -16.01
C ASP A 451 18.27 -25.69 -14.77
N LEU A 452 17.64 -26.07 -13.66
CA LEU A 452 17.58 -25.22 -12.47
C LEU A 452 18.93 -25.06 -11.79
N ASP A 453 19.74 -26.12 -11.73
CA ASP A 453 21.04 -26.08 -11.05
C ASP A 453 21.98 -25.15 -11.83
N THR A 454 21.98 -25.24 -13.16
CA THR A 454 22.74 -24.33 -14.04
C THR A 454 22.32 -22.87 -13.85
N ILE A 455 21.02 -22.55 -13.82
CA ILE A 455 20.54 -21.17 -13.59
C ILE A 455 20.98 -20.64 -12.23
N LEU A 456 20.85 -21.44 -11.17
CA LEU A 456 21.22 -21.00 -9.82
C LEU A 456 22.73 -20.79 -9.71
N ASP A 457 23.56 -21.71 -10.24
CA ASP A 457 25.03 -21.58 -10.21
C ASP A 457 25.51 -20.36 -11.00
N GLN A 458 24.92 -20.08 -12.17
CA GLN A 458 25.22 -18.88 -12.95
C GLN A 458 24.82 -17.60 -12.22
N LEU A 459 23.66 -17.60 -11.55
CA LEU A 459 23.24 -16.47 -10.72
C LEU A 459 24.19 -16.25 -9.55
N GLU A 460 24.62 -17.28 -8.83
CA GLU A 460 25.60 -17.16 -7.76
C GLU A 460 26.88 -16.48 -8.28
N GLN A 461 27.43 -16.94 -9.40
CA GLN A 461 28.62 -16.34 -10.02
C GLN A 461 28.40 -14.87 -10.42
N LYS A 462 27.25 -14.55 -11.00
CA LYS A 462 26.91 -13.18 -11.44
C LYS A 462 26.72 -12.23 -10.27
N LEU A 463 26.18 -12.71 -9.16
CA LEU A 463 25.94 -11.92 -7.94
C LEU A 463 27.17 -11.83 -7.02
N SER A 464 28.13 -12.77 -7.12
CA SER A 464 29.43 -12.68 -6.43
C SER A 464 30.42 -11.73 -7.13
N ALA A 465 30.19 -11.37 -8.40
CA ALA A 465 31.05 -10.45 -9.12
C ALA A 465 30.86 -9.01 -8.59
N PRO A 466 31.93 -8.27 -8.28
CA PRO A 466 31.79 -6.86 -7.90
C PRO A 466 31.08 -6.14 -9.03
N ALA A 467 30.02 -5.39 -8.70
CA ALA A 467 29.24 -4.61 -9.66
C ALA A 467 30.20 -3.91 -10.60
N SER A 468 30.26 -4.36 -11.85
CA SER A 468 31.10 -3.72 -12.84
C SER A 468 30.60 -2.29 -12.90
N LYS A 469 31.48 -1.33 -12.62
CA LYS A 469 31.19 0.09 -12.84
C LYS A 469 30.82 0.21 -14.31
N SER A 470 29.53 0.17 -14.61
CA SER A 470 28.98 0.43 -15.93
C SER A 470 29.54 1.77 -16.36
N GLN A 471 30.30 1.73 -17.45
CA GLN A 471 31.03 2.87 -17.99
C GLN A 471 30.05 3.98 -18.40
N ALA A 472 30.35 5.19 -17.91
CA ALA A 472 30.06 6.53 -18.44
C ALA A 472 28.63 6.87 -18.90
#